data_AF-A0A6B8RP60-F1
#
_entry.id   AF-A0A6B8RP60-F1
#
_cell.length_a   1.000
_cell.length_b   1.000
_cell.length_c   1.000
_cell.angle_alpha   90.00
_cell.angle_beta   90.00
_cell.angle_gamma   90.00
#
_symmetry.space_group_name_H-M   'P 1'
#
loop_
_entity.id
_entity.type
_entity.pdbx_description
1 polymer ?
#
loop_
_entity_poly.entity_id
_entity_poly.type
_entity_poly.pdbx_seq_one_letter_code
_entity_poly.pdbx_strand_id
1 'polypeptide(L)'
;MHPKVKQALEVTLSNWQAMSKSDSEEAESSANEFEASFYIFIDAVREWFNSLEQYPQTIDEFLTLPMIEHILDLLPAPLYLNFETEAELILEHKTRIEDAKYD
;
A
#
# COMPACT_ATOMS: atom_id res chain seq x y z
N MET A 1 -3.88 -12.52 8.75
CA MET A 1 -3.09 -11.58 7.92
C MET A 1 -1.72 -12.18 7.64
N HIS A 2 -1.17 -11.99 6.43
CA HIS A 2 0.18 -12.45 6.09
C HIS A 2 1.24 -11.70 6.92
N PRO A 3 2.23 -12.36 7.54
CA PRO A 3 3.15 -11.71 8.49
C PRO A 3 3.92 -10.52 7.90
N LYS A 4 4.42 -10.66 6.66
CA LYS A 4 5.17 -9.59 5.99
C LYS A 4 4.30 -8.37 5.70
N VAL A 5 3.06 -8.60 5.26
CA VAL A 5 2.10 -7.52 4.98
C VAL A 5 1.74 -6.79 6.28
N LYS A 6 1.48 -7.55 7.35
CA LYS A 6 1.18 -6.99 8.66
C LYS A 6 2.31 -6.08 9.16
N GLN A 7 3.54 -6.58 9.16
CA GLN A 7 4.69 -5.81 9.63
C GLN A 7 4.90 -4.54 8.81
N ALA A 8 4.79 -4.62 7.48
CA ALA A 8 4.93 -3.46 6.62
C ALA A 8 3.82 -2.42 6.87
N LEU A 9 2.56 -2.87 6.98
CA LEU A 9 1.43 -2.00 7.31
C LEU A 9 1.63 -1.27 8.64
N GLU A 10 2.06 -1.98 9.70
CA GLU A 10 2.33 -1.37 11.01
C GLU A 10 3.37 -0.25 10.93
N VAL A 11 4.44 -0.45 10.16
CA VAL A 11 5.46 0.59 9.91
C VAL A 11 4.89 1.76 9.12
N THR A 12 4.15 1.50 8.04
CA THR A 12 3.50 2.54 7.23
C THR A 12 2.56 3.41 8.07
N LEU A 13 1.75 2.79 8.93
CA LEU A 13 0.83 3.51 9.82
C LEU A 13 1.58 4.37 10.84
N SER A 14 2.68 3.86 11.39
CA SER A 14 3.55 4.62 12.30
C SER A 14 4.14 5.86 11.61
N ASN A 15 4.70 5.69 10.41
CA ASN A 15 5.32 6.79 9.65
C ASN A 15 4.27 7.79 9.16
N TRP A 16 3.09 7.34 8.75
CA TRP A 16 1.97 8.21 8.44
C TRP A 16 1.57 9.05 9.67
N GLN A 17 1.51 8.43 10.85
CA GLN A 17 1.17 9.15 12.07
C GLN A 17 2.24 10.20 12.43
N ALA A 18 3.53 9.88 12.25
CA ALA A 18 4.62 10.83 12.44
C ALA A 18 4.51 12.00 11.45
N MET A 19 4.38 11.73 10.15
CA MET A 19 4.20 12.74 9.10
C MET A 19 2.96 13.61 9.33
N SER A 20 1.85 13.03 9.81
CA SER A 20 0.62 13.79 10.08
C SER A 20 0.74 14.79 11.24
N LYS A 21 1.75 14.62 12.10
CA LYS A 21 2.00 15.41 13.31
C LYS A 21 3.26 16.27 13.23
N SER A 22 4.12 16.02 12.24
CA SER A 22 5.38 16.74 12.08
C SER A 22 5.14 18.22 11.82
N ASP A 23 5.99 19.07 12.38
CA ASP A 23 6.08 20.48 12.04
C ASP A 23 6.97 20.71 10.82
N SER A 24 7.19 21.97 10.45
CA SER A 24 7.90 22.33 9.22
C SER A 24 9.37 21.88 9.16
N GLU A 25 10.03 21.58 10.28
CA GLU A 25 11.44 21.15 10.28
C GLU A 25 11.57 19.62 10.05
N GLU A 26 10.64 18.82 10.58
CA GLU A 26 10.64 17.36 10.45
C GLU A 26 9.75 16.84 9.31
N ALA A 27 8.94 17.72 8.69
CA ALA A 27 7.96 17.34 7.67
C ALA A 27 8.56 16.63 6.46
N GLU A 28 9.70 17.10 5.95
CA GLU A 28 10.33 16.49 4.76
C GLU A 28 10.84 15.07 5.05
N SER A 29 11.55 14.89 6.17
CA SER A 29 12.05 13.57 6.56
C SER A 29 10.92 12.59 6.84
N SER A 30 9.89 13.04 7.59
CA SER A 30 8.74 12.21 7.92
C SER A 30 7.93 11.83 6.67
N ALA A 31 7.82 12.73 5.68
CA ALA A 31 7.18 12.45 4.40
C ALA A 31 7.95 11.41 3.59
N ASN A 32 9.29 11.54 3.52
CA ASN A 32 10.13 10.56 2.83
C ASN A 32 10.07 9.18 3.49
N GLU A 33 10.06 9.11 4.82
CA GLU A 33 9.90 7.88 5.58
C GLU A 33 8.52 7.23 5.37
N PHE A 34 7.47 8.05 5.34
CA PHE A 34 6.13 7.59 5.01
C PHE A 34 6.10 7.02 3.59
N GLU A 35 6.56 7.76 2.58
CA GLU A 35 6.57 7.32 1.18
C GLU A 35 7.33 5.99 1.01
N ALA A 36 8.54 5.91 1.54
CA ALA A 36 9.34 4.68 1.48
C ALA A 36 8.63 3.49 2.14
N SER A 37 8.07 3.70 3.34
CA SER A 37 7.33 2.64 4.03
C SER A 37 6.03 2.26 3.33
N PHE A 38 5.36 3.19 2.65
CA PHE A 38 4.13 2.91 1.90
C PHE A 38 4.42 1.98 0.73
N TYR A 39 5.46 2.24 -0.07
CA TYR A 39 5.81 1.35 -1.17
C TYR A 39 6.32 -0.03 -0.71
N ILE A 40 7.05 -0.12 0.42
CA ILE A 40 7.40 -1.42 1.02
C ILE A 40 6.14 -2.22 1.40
N PHE A 41 5.11 -1.54 1.91
CA PHE A 41 3.82 -2.15 2.20
C PHE A 41 3.11 -2.62 0.92
N ILE A 42 3.08 -1.81 -0.13
CA ILE A 42 2.51 -2.20 -1.44
C ILE A 42 3.25 -3.41 -2.03
N ASP A 43 4.58 -3.46 -1.96
CA ASP A 43 5.35 -4.60 -2.43
C ASP A 43 5.04 -5.87 -1.64
N ALA A 44 4.85 -5.76 -0.32
CA ALA A 44 4.42 -6.90 0.50
C ALA A 44 3.02 -7.41 0.11
N VAL A 45 2.08 -6.51 -0.21
CA VAL A 45 0.74 -6.86 -0.71
C VAL A 45 0.85 -7.52 -2.09
N ARG A 46 1.68 -6.99 -2.99
CA ARG A 46 1.92 -7.57 -4.33
C ARG A 46 2.51 -8.97 -4.25
N GLU A 47 3.52 -9.17 -3.40
CA GLU A 47 4.09 -10.50 -3.18
C GLU A 47 3.07 -11.50 -2.63
N TRP A 48 2.24 -11.06 -1.68
CA TRP A 48 1.14 -11.88 -1.17
C TRP A 48 0.12 -12.20 -2.27
N PHE A 49 -0.28 -11.21 -3.08
CA PHE A 49 -1.18 -11.40 -4.21
C PHE A 49 -0.65 -12.44 -5.20
N ASN A 50 0.64 -12.37 -5.54
CA ASN A 50 1.31 -13.32 -6.41
C ASN A 50 1.43 -14.74 -5.82
N SER A 51 1.17 -14.90 -4.52
CA SER A 51 1.13 -16.20 -3.85
C SER A 51 -0.26 -16.85 -3.84
N LEU A 52 -1.30 -16.14 -4.31
CA LEU A 52 -2.66 -16.66 -4.37
C LEU A 52 -2.78 -17.76 -5.44
N GLU A 53 -3.49 -18.84 -5.10
CA GLU A 53 -3.80 -19.90 -6.07
C GLU A 53 -4.82 -19.43 -7.11
N GLN A 54 -5.69 -18.48 -6.74
CA GLN A 54 -6.72 -17.88 -7.58
C GLN A 54 -6.63 -16.37 -7.50
N TYR A 55 -6.45 -15.74 -8.65
CA TYR A 55 -6.37 -14.28 -8.77
C TYR A 55 -7.77 -13.68 -8.89
N PRO A 56 -8.11 -12.65 -8.10
CA PRO A 56 -9.29 -11.84 -8.39
C PRO A 56 -9.13 -11.19 -9.78
N GLN A 57 -10.23 -11.09 -10.50
CA GLN A 57 -10.27 -10.56 -11.87
C GLN A 57 -10.70 -9.09 -11.92
N THR A 58 -11.22 -8.57 -10.81
CA THR A 58 -11.71 -7.20 -10.71
C THR A 58 -11.22 -6.54 -9.41
N ILE A 59 -11.23 -5.21 -9.39
CA ILE A 59 -10.91 -4.45 -8.18
C ILE A 59 -11.88 -4.77 -7.04
N ASP A 60 -13.17 -4.92 -7.33
CA ASP A 60 -14.18 -5.29 -6.33
C ASP A 60 -13.88 -6.66 -5.69
N GLU A 61 -13.48 -7.65 -6.49
CA GLU A 61 -13.07 -8.97 -5.97
C GLU A 61 -11.80 -8.89 -5.11
N PHE A 62 -10.84 -8.03 -5.49
CA PHE A 62 -9.63 -7.83 -4.71
C PHE A 62 -9.93 -7.15 -3.37
N LEU A 63 -10.75 -6.09 -3.38
CA LEU A 63 -11.11 -5.32 -2.19
C LEU A 63 -11.96 -6.12 -1.19
N THR A 64 -12.66 -7.15 -1.65
CA THR A 64 -13.44 -8.08 -0.81
C THR A 64 -12.63 -9.26 -0.27
N LEU A 65 -11.33 -9.36 -0.58
CA LEU A 65 -10.48 -10.38 0.03
C LEU A 65 -10.35 -10.10 1.53
N PRO A 66 -10.47 -11.11 2.42
CA PRO A 66 -10.47 -10.89 3.87
C PRO A 66 -9.21 -10.18 4.41
N MET A 67 -8.07 -10.34 3.71
CA MET A 67 -6.85 -9.61 4.07
C MET A 67 -6.92 -8.13 3.69
N ILE A 68 -7.51 -7.82 2.54
CA ILE A 68 -7.65 -6.46 2.03
C ILE A 68 -8.70 -5.71 2.82
N GLU A 69 -9.84 -6.31 3.13
CA GLU A 69 -10.84 -5.71 4.03
C GLU A 69 -10.20 -5.30 5.38
N HIS A 70 -9.40 -6.19 5.96
CA HIS A 70 -8.69 -5.90 7.21
C HIS A 70 -7.66 -4.76 7.07
N ILE A 71 -7.01 -4.63 5.92
CA ILE A 71 -6.12 -3.50 5.63
C ILE A 71 -6.93 -2.21 5.57
N LEU A 72 -8.04 -2.20 4.83
CA LEU A 72 -8.89 -1.02 4.66
C LEU A 72 -9.45 -0.54 6.00
N ASP A 73 -9.83 -1.46 6.89
CA ASP A 73 -10.28 -1.13 8.25
C ASP A 73 -9.24 -0.38 9.09
N LEU A 74 -7.95 -0.63 8.86
CA LEU A 74 -6.83 -0.04 9.60
C LEU A 74 -6.27 1.21 8.93
N LEU A 75 -6.44 1.32 7.61
CA LEU A 75 -5.85 2.38 6.82
C LEU A 75 -6.51 3.73 7.17
N PRO A 76 -5.75 4.85 7.19
CA PRO A 76 -6.34 6.19 7.30
C PRO A 76 -7.06 6.56 6.00
N ALA A 77 -8.23 7.21 6.11
CA ALA A 77 -9.04 7.63 4.95
C ALA A 77 -8.25 8.35 3.82
N PRO A 78 -7.28 9.26 4.12
CA PRO A 78 -6.49 9.91 3.06
C PRO A 78 -5.63 8.95 2.22
N LEU A 79 -5.36 7.73 2.71
CA LEU A 79 -4.54 6.75 2.01
C LEU A 79 -5.37 5.77 1.18
N TYR A 80 -6.70 5.79 1.28
CA TYR A 80 -7.57 4.82 0.58
C TYR A 80 -7.38 4.90 -0.92
N LEU A 81 -7.44 6.10 -1.49
CA LEU A 81 -7.27 6.31 -2.93
C LEU A 81 -5.88 5.88 -3.42
N ASN A 82 -4.83 6.17 -2.63
CA ASN A 82 -3.47 5.75 -2.97
C ASN A 82 -3.37 4.23 -2.98
N PHE A 83 -3.94 3.56 -1.98
CA PHE A 83 -3.95 2.11 -1.91
C PHE A 83 -4.76 1.49 -3.05
N GLU A 84 -5.94 2.02 -3.35
CA GLU A 84 -6.80 1.57 -4.46
C GLU A 84 -6.08 1.68 -5.81
N THR A 85 -5.40 2.81 -6.06
CA THR A 85 -4.59 3.00 -7.27
C THR A 85 -3.50 1.93 -7.39
N GLU A 86 -2.80 1.62 -6.30
CA GLU A 86 -1.76 0.58 -6.30
C GLU A 86 -2.35 -0.84 -6.42
N ALA A 87 -3.54 -1.07 -5.86
CA ALA A 87 -4.27 -2.33 -6.01
C ALA A 87 -4.68 -2.59 -7.48
N GLU A 88 -5.12 -1.56 -8.20
CA GLU A 88 -5.38 -1.64 -9.64
C GLU A 88 -4.11 -2.03 -10.41
N LEU A 89 -2.97 -1.41 -10.09
CA LEU A 89 -1.69 -1.75 -10.72
C LEU A 89 -1.26 -3.20 -10.39
N ILE A 90 -1.48 -3.66 -9.16
CA ILE A 90 -1.21 -5.05 -8.76
C ILE A 90 -2.06 -6.03 -9.59
N LEU A 91 -3.36 -5.75 -9.77
CA LEU A 91 -4.26 -6.54 -10.61
C LEU A 91 -3.84 -6.58 -12.08
N GLU A 92 -3.36 -5.45 -12.60
CA GLU A 92 -2.83 -5.36 -13.96
C GLU A 92 -1.42 -5.97 -14.12
N HIS A 93 -0.84 -6.51 -13.03
CA HIS A 93 0.55 -6.97 -12.97
C HIS A 93 1.58 -5.91 -13.39
N LYS A 94 1.27 -4.63 -13.13
CA LYS A 94 2.14 -3.49 -13.41
C LYS A 94 2.77 -2.92 -12.16
N THR A 95 3.85 -2.18 -12.36
CA THR A 95 4.45 -1.30 -11.36
C THR A 95 4.44 0.15 -11.86
N ARG A 96 4.36 1.15 -10.97
CA ARG A 96 4.47 2.57 -11.35
C ARG A 96 5.75 2.89 -12.15
N ILE A 97 6.81 2.08 -12.01
CA ILE A 97 8.08 2.26 -12.73
C ILE A 97 7.97 1.86 -14.20
N GLU A 98 7.05 0.96 -14.56
CA GLU A 98 6.86 0.51 -15.95
C GLU A 98 6.09 1.54 -16.80
N ASP A 99 5.15 2.27 -16.22
CA ASP A 99 4.43 3.35 -16.92
C ASP A 99 5.30 4.60 -17.14
N ALA A 100 6.34 4.82 -16.31
CA ALA A 100 7.25 5.96 -16.44
C ALA A 100 8.27 5.86 -17.59
N LYS A 101 8.29 4.75 -18.35
CA LYS A 101 9.22 4.51 -19.46
C LYS A 101 8.67 4.86 -20.86
N TYR A 102 7.49 5.45 -20.95
CA TYR A 102 6.94 5.94 -22.21
C TYR A 102 6.86 7.47 -22.22
N ASP A 103 8.01 8.11 -22.45
CA ASP A 103 8.14 9.45 -23.05
C ASP A 103 9.30 9.43 -24.06
#